data_AF-I3ZEW6-F1
#
_entry.id   AF-I3ZEW6-F1
#
_cell.length_a   1.000
_cell.length_b   1.000
_cell.length_c   1.000
_cell.angle_alpha   90.00
_cell.angle_beta   90.00
_cell.angle_gamma   90.00
#
_symmetry.space_group_name_H-M   'P 1'
#
loop_
_entity.id
_entity.type
_entity.pdbx_description
1 polymer ?
#
loop_
_entity_poly.entity_id
_entity_poly.type
_entity_poly.pdbx_seq_one_letter_code
_entity_poly.pdbx_strand_id
1 'polypeptide(L)'
;MKPIEHSWLNLWSNLRGAALPLAFDSEGRANVLLITGKQDESLAPASSGIPTLPYTDTLHIQLGFQPCWEKTAKTPQFERFSFSTKNILDGGLAEPNNCGSQKVAVHPGELVLYVKPLSFWQRMRD
;
A
#
# COMPACT_ATOMS: atom_id res chain seq x y z
N MET A 1 18.61 -1.16 -2.73
CA MET A 1 17.39 -0.65 -3.37
C MET A 1 17.20 0.80 -2.94
N LYS A 2 16.65 1.63 -3.83
CA LYS A 2 16.24 3.01 -3.50
C LYS A 2 14.72 3.03 -3.28
N PRO A 3 14.20 3.92 -2.43
CA PRO A 3 12.75 4.12 -2.31
C PRO A 3 12.12 4.48 -3.66
N ILE A 4 10.84 4.16 -3.82
CA ILE A 4 10.08 4.58 -5.00
C ILE A 4 9.46 5.94 -4.72
N GLU A 5 10.03 6.96 -5.33
CA GLU A 5 9.55 8.33 -5.26
C GLU A 5 8.54 8.61 -6.40
N HIS A 6 7.66 9.59 -6.20
CA HIS A 6 6.72 10.10 -7.22
C HIS A 6 5.86 9.03 -7.89
N SER A 7 5.47 8.01 -7.13
CA SER A 7 4.51 7.01 -7.56
C SER A 7 3.29 6.99 -6.65
N TRP A 8 2.34 6.14 -6.97
CA TRP A 8 1.09 6.00 -6.24
C TRP A 8 0.75 4.53 -6.00
N LEU A 9 -0.05 4.28 -4.97
CA LEU A 9 -0.75 3.02 -4.78
C LEU A 9 -2.23 3.32 -4.60
N ASN A 10 -3.06 2.31 -4.87
CA ASN A 10 -4.47 2.39 -4.55
C ASN A 10 -4.74 1.55 -3.29
N LEU A 11 -5.41 2.15 -2.31
CA LEU A 11 -5.77 1.54 -1.04
C LEU A 11 -7.29 1.38 -0.93
N TRP A 12 -7.76 0.25 -0.43
CA TRP A 12 -9.16 0.02 -0.10
C TRP A 12 -9.29 -0.54 1.31
N SER A 13 -10.26 -0.04 2.06
CA SER A 13 -10.76 -0.68 3.28
C SER A 13 -11.89 -1.69 3.00
N ASN A 14 -12.56 -1.55 1.86
CA ASN A 14 -13.59 -2.48 1.41
C ASN A 14 -13.49 -2.67 -0.10
N LEU A 15 -13.50 -3.92 -0.56
CA LEU A 15 -13.42 -4.29 -1.98
C LEU A 15 -14.56 -3.71 -2.84
N ARG A 16 -15.70 -3.32 -2.24
CA ARG A 16 -16.82 -2.68 -2.94
C ARG A 16 -16.78 -1.15 -2.93
N GLY A 17 -15.82 -0.56 -2.22
CA GLY A 17 -15.67 0.90 -2.08
C GLY A 17 -14.78 1.53 -3.16
N ALA A 18 -14.76 2.85 -3.16
CA ALA A 18 -13.82 3.63 -3.97
C ALA A 18 -12.37 3.40 -3.50
N ALA A 19 -11.44 3.42 -4.45
CA ALA A 19 -10.02 3.40 -4.16
C ALA A 19 -9.59 4.73 -3.56
N LEU A 20 -8.76 4.70 -2.52
CA LEU A 20 -8.03 5.86 -2.02
C LEU A 20 -6.63 5.85 -2.66
N PRO A 21 -6.34 6.73 -3.63
CA PRO A 21 -4.99 6.85 -4.17
C PRO A 21 -4.08 7.50 -3.11
N LEU A 22 -2.95 6.86 -2.84
CA LEU A 22 -1.91 7.39 -1.96
C LEU A 22 -0.65 7.64 -2.77
N ALA A 23 -0.18 8.88 -2.77
CA ALA A 23 1.09 9.24 -3.38
C ALA A 23 2.24 8.99 -2.40
N PHE A 24 3.37 8.52 -2.92
CA PHE A 24 4.61 8.42 -2.17
C PHE A 24 5.35 9.75 -2.17
N ASP A 25 5.89 10.13 -1.02
CA ASP A 25 6.79 11.27 -0.85
C ASP A 25 8.20 10.99 -1.42
N SER A 26 9.11 11.95 -1.23
CA SER A 26 10.52 11.84 -1.64
C SER A 26 11.30 10.77 -0.87
N GLU A 27 10.76 10.22 0.21
CA GLU A 27 11.34 9.08 0.93
C GLU A 27 10.69 7.75 0.53
N GLY A 28 9.74 7.78 -0.41
CA GLY A 28 8.97 6.62 -0.81
C GLY A 28 7.95 6.16 0.24
N ARG A 29 7.47 7.07 1.10
CA ARG A 29 6.46 6.78 2.12
C ARG A 29 5.11 7.35 1.73
N ALA A 30 4.05 6.64 2.08
CA ALA A 30 2.68 7.07 1.94
C ALA A 30 1.98 6.96 3.29
N ASN A 31 1.27 8.01 3.70
CA ASN A 31 0.64 8.09 5.01
C ASN A 31 -0.89 8.09 4.86
N VAL A 32 -1.57 7.38 5.75
CA VAL A 32 -3.04 7.32 5.81
C VAL A 32 -3.47 7.23 7.28
N LEU A 33 -4.57 7.89 7.62
CA LEU A 33 -5.17 7.80 8.95
C LEU A 33 -6.35 6.84 8.93
N LEU A 34 -6.30 5.81 9.78
CA LEU A 34 -7.39 4.87 9.95
C LEU A 34 -8.33 5.35 11.06
N ILE A 35 -9.61 5.52 10.75
CA ILE A 35 -10.61 6.06 11.70
C ILE A 35 -11.66 5.01 12.09
N THR A 36 -11.94 4.89 13.38
CA THR A 36 -13.01 4.02 13.91
C THR A 36 -14.31 4.82 14.07
N GLY A 37 -15.33 4.49 13.29
CA GLY A 37 -16.65 5.16 13.32
C GLY A 37 -17.30 5.22 11.94
N LYS A 38 -18.61 5.50 11.87
CA LYS A 38 -19.24 5.86 10.59
C LYS A 38 -18.65 7.21 10.18
N GLN A 39 -18.14 7.30 8.95
CA GLN A 39 -17.84 8.60 8.33
C GLN A 39 -19.13 9.41 8.38
N ASP A 40 -19.20 10.45 9.20
CA ASP A 40 -20.02 11.58 8.82
C ASP A 40 -19.39 12.13 7.55
N GLU A 41 -20.19 12.25 6.50
CA GLU A 41 -19.87 12.79 5.16
C GLU A 41 -19.35 14.25 5.18
N SER A 42 -18.90 14.76 6.33
CA SER A 42 -18.15 16.00 6.38
C SER A 42 -16.67 15.67 6.23
N LEU A 43 -16.24 15.64 4.98
CA LEU A 43 -14.84 15.81 4.57
C LEU A 43 -14.36 17.18 5.08
N ALA A 44 -14.11 17.31 6.37
CA ALA A 44 -13.11 18.26 6.83
C ALA A 44 -11.78 17.73 6.29
N PRO A 45 -11.01 18.51 5.51
CA PRO A 45 -9.63 18.13 5.27
C PRO A 45 -9.02 17.97 6.66
N ALA A 46 -8.50 16.78 6.97
CA ALA A 46 -7.59 16.66 8.09
C ALA A 46 -6.61 17.81 7.91
N SER A 47 -6.52 18.71 8.88
CA SER A 47 -5.71 19.93 8.82
C SER A 47 -4.22 19.66 8.54
N SER A 48 -3.83 18.38 8.46
CA SER A 48 -2.55 17.82 8.09
C SER A 48 -2.37 17.46 6.60
N GLY A 49 -3.41 17.46 5.77
CA GLY A 49 -3.34 17.01 4.36
C GLY A 49 -3.18 15.49 4.20
N ILE A 50 -3.23 14.71 5.29
CA ILE A 50 -3.13 13.25 5.26
C ILE A 50 -4.53 12.66 5.00
N PRO A 51 -4.70 11.79 4.00
CA PRO A 51 -6.00 11.20 3.70
C PRO A 51 -6.46 10.25 4.81
N THR A 52 -7.77 10.18 5.03
CA THR A 52 -8.40 9.30 6.02
C THR A 52 -9.12 8.14 5.35
N LEU A 53 -9.11 6.98 6.01
CA LEU A 53 -9.79 5.78 5.55
C LEU A 53 -10.48 5.08 6.75
N PRO A 54 -11.70 4.56 6.61
CA PRO A 54 -12.33 3.80 7.68
C PRO A 54 -11.49 2.58 8.09
N TYR A 55 -11.34 2.36 9.38
CA TYR A 55 -10.73 1.15 9.91
C TYR A 55 -11.54 -0.07 9.49
N THR A 56 -10.84 -1.08 9.01
CA THR A 56 -11.37 -2.41 8.66
C THR A 56 -10.32 -3.44 9.02
N ASP A 57 -10.69 -4.71 9.19
CA ASP A 57 -9.73 -5.75 9.57
C ASP A 57 -8.75 -6.13 8.46
N THR A 58 -9.08 -5.76 7.22
CA THR A 58 -8.27 -6.05 6.04
C THR A 58 -8.16 -4.84 5.13
N LEU A 59 -6.93 -4.44 4.85
CA LEU A 59 -6.61 -3.46 3.82
C LEU A 59 -6.26 -4.18 2.53
N HIS A 60 -6.74 -3.66 1.41
CA HIS A 60 -6.35 -4.13 0.09
C HIS A 60 -5.52 -3.08 -0.62
N ILE A 61 -4.39 -3.49 -1.20
CA ILE A 61 -3.46 -2.61 -1.91
C ILE A 61 -3.27 -3.13 -3.32
N GLN A 62 -3.34 -2.22 -4.28
CA GLN A 62 -2.95 -2.46 -5.67
C GLN A 62 -1.71 -1.62 -5.98
N LEU A 63 -0.74 -2.26 -6.62
CA LEU A 63 0.57 -1.68 -6.92
C LEU A 63 0.78 -1.60 -8.43
N GLY A 64 1.31 -0.49 -8.92
CA GLY A 64 1.81 -0.36 -10.29
C GLY A 64 3.17 -1.04 -10.53
N PHE A 65 3.60 -1.93 -9.63
CA PHE A 65 4.93 -2.54 -9.62
C PHE A 65 4.83 -4.03 -9.35
N GLN A 66 5.86 -4.78 -9.72
CA GLN A 66 5.93 -6.20 -9.42
C GLN A 66 6.31 -6.38 -7.94
N PRO A 67 5.45 -7.01 -7.11
CA PRO A 67 5.81 -7.39 -5.75
C PRO A 67 6.98 -8.38 -5.74
N CYS A 68 7.86 -8.23 -4.77
CA CYS A 68 9.01 -9.10 -4.59
C CYS A 68 8.71 -10.34 -3.74
N TRP A 69 7.61 -10.34 -3.00
CA TRP A 69 7.19 -11.52 -2.22
C TRP A 69 6.40 -12.50 -3.10
N GLU A 70 5.60 -12.00 -4.03
CA GLU A 70 4.73 -12.81 -4.87
C GLU A 70 5.43 -13.21 -6.18
N LYS A 71 5.72 -14.50 -6.32
CA LYS A 71 6.41 -15.04 -7.51
C LYS A 71 5.50 -15.14 -8.75
N THR A 72 4.19 -15.10 -8.54
CA THR A 72 3.18 -15.49 -9.54
C THR A 72 2.23 -14.38 -9.96
N ALA A 73 2.37 -13.15 -9.43
CA ALA A 73 1.56 -12.02 -9.88
C ALA A 73 1.86 -11.74 -11.36
N LYS A 74 1.05 -12.30 -12.26
CA LYS A 74 1.20 -12.17 -13.73
C LYS A 74 0.84 -10.76 -14.19
N THR A 75 -0.03 -10.10 -13.43
CA THR A 75 -0.59 -8.77 -13.69
C THR A 75 -0.75 -8.01 -12.37
N PRO A 76 0.36 -7.67 -11.71
CA PRO A 76 0.32 -7.04 -10.38
C PRO A 76 -0.46 -5.72 -10.36
N GLN A 77 -0.51 -5.00 -11.49
CA GLN A 77 -1.30 -3.80 -11.65
C GLN A 77 -2.83 -4.01 -11.59
N PHE A 78 -3.33 -5.25 -11.72
CA PHE A 78 -4.75 -5.59 -11.56
C PHE A 78 -5.03 -6.39 -10.29
N GLU A 79 -3.97 -6.81 -9.60
CA GLU A 79 -4.09 -7.63 -8.40
C GLU A 79 -4.22 -6.76 -7.15
N ARG A 80 -5.05 -7.21 -6.21
CA ARG A 80 -5.21 -6.57 -4.90
C ARG A 80 -4.65 -7.49 -3.84
N PHE A 81 -3.58 -7.05 -3.21
CA PHE A 81 -2.95 -7.77 -2.10
C PHE A 81 -3.65 -7.39 -0.80
N SER A 82 -4.00 -8.39 0.01
CA SER A 82 -4.78 -8.20 1.22
C SER A 82 -3.88 -8.32 2.44
N PHE A 83 -3.96 -7.36 3.34
CA PHE A 83 -3.13 -7.28 4.54
C PHE A 83 -4.00 -7.11 5.78
N SER A 84 -3.64 -7.79 6.87
CA SER A 84 -4.33 -7.60 8.15
C SER A 84 -3.98 -6.24 8.73
N THR A 85 -4.98 -5.38 8.88
CA THR A 85 -4.82 -4.05 9.47
C THR A 85 -4.33 -4.16 10.91
N LYS A 86 -4.84 -5.13 11.65
CA LYS A 86 -4.42 -5.39 13.02
C LYS A 86 -2.93 -5.71 13.11
N ASN A 87 -2.42 -6.60 12.26
CA ASN A 87 -0.99 -6.95 12.28
C ASN A 87 -0.11 -5.73 11.95
N ILE A 88 -0.54 -4.89 11.01
CA ILE A 88 0.15 -3.65 10.67
C ILE A 88 0.18 -2.71 11.89
N LEU A 89 -0.95 -2.49 12.56
CA LEU A 89 -1.03 -1.56 13.68
C LEU A 89 -0.29 -2.06 14.92
N ASP A 90 -0.42 -3.35 15.28
CA ASP A 90 0.10 -3.89 16.53
C ASP A 90 1.64 -4.05 16.51
N GLY A 91 2.20 -4.48 15.39
CA GLY A 91 3.63 -4.83 15.29
C GLY A 91 4.33 -4.33 14.04
N GLY A 92 3.59 -3.82 13.06
CA GLY A 92 4.11 -3.56 11.74
C GLY A 92 4.21 -4.83 10.90
N LEU A 93 4.21 -4.66 9.58
CA LEU A 93 4.33 -5.77 8.64
C LEU A 93 5.36 -5.47 7.54
N ALA A 94 6.30 -6.38 7.33
CA ALA A 94 7.19 -6.36 6.15
C ALA A 94 6.96 -7.62 5.33
N GLU A 95 6.67 -7.44 4.05
CA GLU A 95 6.63 -8.55 3.11
C GLU A 95 8.04 -9.06 2.79
N PRO A 96 8.21 -10.35 2.43
CA PRO A 96 9.49 -10.90 2.03
C PRO A 96 10.11 -10.17 0.83
N ASN A 97 11.40 -9.83 0.93
CA ASN A 97 12.17 -9.33 -0.20
C ASN A 97 12.85 -10.49 -0.94
N ASN A 98 12.18 -11.12 -1.92
CA ASN A 98 12.84 -12.14 -2.75
C ASN A 98 13.60 -11.56 -3.96
N CYS A 99 13.56 -10.24 -4.17
CA CYS A 99 14.28 -9.57 -5.25
C CYS A 99 15.70 -9.16 -4.88
N GLY A 100 16.04 -9.14 -3.59
CA GLY A 100 17.32 -8.67 -3.09
C GLY A 100 17.51 -8.99 -1.61
N SER A 101 18.59 -8.48 -1.03
CA SER A 101 18.98 -8.77 0.37
C SER A 101 18.64 -7.66 1.35
N GLN A 102 18.14 -6.52 0.88
CA GLN A 102 17.84 -5.38 1.76
C GLN A 102 16.65 -5.69 2.65
N LYS A 103 16.81 -5.42 3.94
CA LYS A 103 15.77 -5.51 4.96
C LYS A 103 15.67 -4.17 5.66
N VAL A 104 14.44 -3.76 5.93
CA VAL A 104 14.08 -2.56 6.67
C VAL A 104 13.42 -3.02 7.96
N ALA A 105 13.80 -2.40 9.08
CA ALA A 105 13.11 -2.62 10.34
C ALA A 105 11.72 -1.98 10.26
N VAL A 106 10.70 -2.68 10.73
CA VAL A 106 9.33 -2.20 10.71
C VAL A 106 8.90 -1.84 12.12
N HIS A 107 8.15 -0.76 12.24
CA HIS A 107 7.55 -0.33 13.50
C HIS A 107 6.02 -0.54 13.48
N PRO A 108 5.37 -0.60 14.66
CA PRO A 108 3.92 -0.59 14.76
C PRO A 108 3.29 0.55 13.94
N GLY A 109 2.31 0.22 13.10
CA GLY A 109 1.67 1.13 12.16
C GLY A 109 2.31 1.19 10.76
N GLU A 110 3.43 0.52 10.53
CA GLU A 110 4.12 0.54 9.24
C GLU A 110 3.87 -0.74 8.42
N LEU A 111 3.68 -0.57 7.11
CA LEU A 111 3.67 -1.64 6.12
C LEU A 111 4.79 -1.41 5.11
N VAL A 112 5.75 -2.34 5.04
CA VAL A 112 6.88 -2.28 4.12
C VAL A 112 6.70 -3.29 3.00
N LEU A 113 6.62 -2.78 1.77
CA LEU A 113 6.47 -3.57 0.55
C LEU A 113 7.73 -3.45 -0.30
N TYR A 114 8.33 -4.59 -0.65
CA TYR A 114 9.44 -4.62 -1.60
C TYR A 114 8.91 -4.88 -3.00
N VAL A 115 9.28 -4.01 -3.93
CA VAL A 115 8.79 -4.06 -5.31
C VAL A 115 9.93 -3.85 -6.30
N LYS A 116 9.70 -4.24 -7.55
CA LYS A 116 10.58 -3.94 -8.68
C LYS A 116 9.77 -3.38 -9.86
N PRO A 117 10.41 -2.64 -10.79
CA PRO A 117 9.76 -2.21 -12.02
C PRO A 117 9.13 -3.39 -12.77
N LEU A 118 7.95 -3.16 -13.35
CA LEU A 118 7.35 -4.11 -14.28
C LEU A 118 8.31 -4.37 -15.45
N SER A 119 8.45 -5.64 -15.83
CA SER A 119 9.18 -6.00 -17.04
C SER A 119 8.50 -5.44 -18.29
N PHE A 120 9.24 -5.31 -19.39
CA PHE A 120 8.71 -4.83 -20.67
C PHE A 120 7.43 -5.57 -21.09
N TRP A 121 7.42 -6.90 -20.98
CA TRP A 121 6.25 -7.72 -21.32
C TRP A 121 5.04 -7.51 -20.42
N GLN A 122 5.27 -7.18 -19.14
CA GLN A 122 4.18 -6.90 -18.19
C GLN A 122 3.54 -5.53 -18.47
N ARG A 123 4.34 -4.55 -18.93
CA ARG A 123 3.85 -3.24 -19.35
C ARG A 123 3.06 -3.29 -20.66
N MET A 124 3.39 -4.22 -21.56
CA MET A 124 2.67 -4.38 -22.84
C MET A 124 1.37 -5.19 -22.74
N ARG A 125 1.07 -5.74 -21.55
CA ARG A 125 -0.20 -6.42 -21.28
C ARG A 125 -1.27 -5.49 -20.69
N ASP A 126 -0.88 -4.23 -20.46
CA ASP A 126 -1.78 -3.11 -20.19
C ASP A 126 -2.31 -2.52 -21.49
#